data_AF-A0AAW5LGZ7-F1
#
_entry.id   AF-A0AAW5LGZ7-F1
#
_cell.length_a   1.000
_cell.length_b   1.000
_cell.length_c   1.000
_cell.angle_alpha   90.00
_cell.angle_beta   90.00
_cell.angle_gamma   90.00
#
_symmetry.space_group_name_H-M   'P 1'
#
loop_
_entity.id
_entity.type
_entity.pdbx_description
1 polymer ?
#
loop_
_entity_poly.entity_id
_entity_poly.type
_entity_poly.pdbx_seq_one_letter_code
_entity_poly.pdbx_strand_id
1 'polypeptide(L)'
;MTKITVINKSNHTSVVQSIRNYIKWINRNNILNQNIKIIIHDAPISSYGYLSDCQVDFDNRHIYYSLYNIEEYLVAKKSNNIIVNRLEYALSEILYDLNYHIAQFYTLEYEKVTHKELIDHFDRFEYNIRKYSYYLTYKYLFCHNNSSTLYKDGLTLKFDSEISAHLKKAFVQFRNFIKKELEFPLKVNIHITHKELEDSYGYFQYPKSLFKYPRIVVSTHSYEQLKKKCHFLIVI
;
A
#
# COMPACT_ATOMS: atom_id res chain seq x y z
N MET A 1 14.54 -2.86 23.69
CA MET A 1 13.70 -2.44 22.55
C MET A 1 13.14 -3.68 21.89
N THR A 2 11.84 -3.87 22.03
CA THR A 2 11.01 -4.87 21.35
C THR A 2 11.09 -4.66 19.84
N LYS A 3 11.53 -5.66 19.08
CA LYS A 3 11.78 -5.54 17.63
C LYS A 3 11.35 -6.81 16.91
N ILE A 4 10.86 -6.64 15.69
CA ILE A 4 10.68 -7.76 14.76
C ILE A 4 12.07 -8.25 14.32
N THR A 5 12.30 -9.56 14.37
CA THR A 5 13.58 -10.18 14.00
C THR A 5 13.40 -11.17 12.86
N VAL A 6 14.45 -11.38 12.06
CA VAL A 6 14.44 -12.32 10.93
C VAL A 6 15.54 -13.35 11.10
N ILE A 7 15.17 -14.62 11.20
CA ILE A 7 16.07 -15.77 11.18
C ILE A 7 16.06 -16.36 9.78
N ASN A 8 17.24 -16.50 9.18
CA ASN A 8 17.39 -17.11 7.86
C ASN A 8 17.73 -18.60 7.98
N LYS A 9 16.89 -19.46 7.42
CA LYS A 9 17.15 -20.88 7.16
C LYS A 9 16.96 -21.24 5.68
N SER A 10 16.88 -20.23 4.82
CA SER A 10 16.66 -20.35 3.38
C SER A 10 17.95 -20.13 2.59
N ASN A 11 18.04 -20.81 1.44
CA ASN A 11 19.09 -20.63 0.44
C ASN A 11 18.86 -19.39 -0.45
N HIS A 12 17.66 -18.79 -0.47
CA HIS A 12 17.33 -17.62 -1.28
C HIS A 12 17.83 -16.31 -0.61
N THR A 13 19.15 -16.19 -0.48
CA THR A 13 19.80 -15.12 0.30
C THR A 13 19.42 -13.70 -0.15
N SER A 14 19.23 -13.46 -1.44
CA SER A 14 18.82 -12.16 -2.00
C SER A 14 17.40 -11.77 -1.56
N VAL A 15 16.46 -12.71 -1.61
CA VAL A 15 15.07 -12.51 -1.16
C VAL A 15 15.05 -12.23 0.34
N VAL A 16 15.75 -13.04 1.13
CA VAL A 16 15.85 -12.86 2.59
C VAL A 16 16.51 -11.52 2.94
N GLN A 17 17.47 -11.06 2.16
CA GLN A 17 18.09 -9.75 2.37
C GLN A 17 17.09 -8.61 2.13
N SER A 18 16.23 -8.71 1.11
CA SER A 18 15.13 -7.76 0.89
C SER A 18 14.14 -7.75 2.05
N ILE A 19 13.75 -8.92 2.57
CA ILE A 19 12.90 -9.03 3.77
C ILE A 19 13.57 -8.38 4.99
N ARG A 20 14.88 -8.62 5.19
CA ARG A 20 15.63 -7.98 6.29
C ARG A 20 15.67 -6.46 6.16
N ASN A 21 15.82 -5.93 4.95
CA ASN A 21 15.77 -4.49 4.70
C ASN A 21 14.40 -3.92 5.05
N TYR A 22 13.34 -4.64 4.70
CA TYR A 22 11.98 -4.29 5.09
C TYR A 22 11.77 -4.27 6.61
N ILE A 23 12.18 -5.32 7.31
CA ILE A 23 12.03 -5.40 8.77
C ILE A 23 12.87 -4.34 9.49
N LYS A 24 14.07 -4.01 8.97
CA LYS A 24 14.84 -2.86 9.46
C LYS A 24 14.06 -1.56 9.32
N TRP A 25 13.36 -1.35 8.21
CA TRP A 25 12.52 -0.19 8.00
C TRP A 25 11.33 -0.15 8.98
N ILE A 26 10.59 -1.25 9.18
CA ILE A 26 9.51 -1.30 10.19
C ILE A 26 10.05 -0.88 11.55
N ASN A 27 11.12 -1.53 12.00
CA ASN A 27 11.67 -1.33 13.34
C ASN A 27 12.19 0.10 13.54
N ARG A 28 12.76 0.74 12.50
CA ARG A 28 13.25 2.13 12.60
C ARG A 28 12.12 3.14 12.74
N ASN A 29 10.99 2.88 12.09
CA ASN A 29 9.84 3.78 12.13
C ASN A 29 8.97 3.56 13.39
N ASN A 30 9.35 2.63 14.28
CA ASN A 30 8.58 2.22 15.46
C ASN A 30 7.10 1.99 15.14
N ILE A 31 6.79 1.51 13.92
CA ILE A 31 5.40 1.36 13.48
C ILE A 31 4.70 0.30 14.34
N LEU A 32 5.49 -0.63 14.89
CA LEU A 32 5.05 -1.76 15.71
C LEU A 32 6.02 -1.94 16.87
N ASN A 33 5.50 -2.04 18.09
CA ASN A 33 6.30 -2.23 19.30
C ASN A 33 6.29 -3.69 19.76
N GLN A 34 6.53 -4.63 18.83
CA GLN A 34 6.27 -6.05 19.06
C GLN A 34 7.52 -6.92 18.93
N ASN A 35 7.66 -7.87 19.86
CA ASN A 35 8.59 -8.99 19.72
C ASN A 35 7.95 -10.04 18.82
N ILE A 36 8.21 -9.95 17.52
CA ILE A 36 7.85 -10.97 16.53
C ILE A 36 9.13 -11.57 15.96
N LYS A 37 9.16 -12.89 15.80
CA LYS A 37 10.27 -13.58 15.14
C LYS A 37 9.78 -14.17 13.83
N ILE A 38 10.37 -13.71 12.73
CA ILE A 38 10.10 -14.23 11.39
C ILE A 38 11.19 -15.24 11.06
N ILE A 39 10.81 -16.47 10.77
CA ILE A 39 11.71 -17.58 10.43
C ILE A 39 11.46 -17.90 8.96
N ILE A 40 12.43 -17.57 8.10
CA ILE A 40 12.36 -17.85 6.67
C ILE A 40 13.02 -19.19 6.37
N HIS A 41 12.37 -20.08 5.64
CA HIS A 41 12.88 -21.41 5.28
C HIS A 41 12.39 -21.86 3.90
N ASP A 42 12.93 -22.98 3.39
CA ASP A 42 12.61 -23.50 2.06
C ASP A 42 11.67 -24.72 2.09
N ALA A 43 11.32 -25.22 3.29
CA ALA A 43 10.40 -26.35 3.42
C ALA A 43 8.95 -25.94 3.15
N PRO A 44 8.11 -26.79 2.50
CA PRO A 44 6.70 -26.50 2.30
C PRO A 44 5.96 -26.43 3.64
N ILE A 45 4.94 -25.58 3.71
CA ILE A 45 4.03 -25.51 4.86
C ILE A 45 2.68 -26.06 4.40
N SER A 46 2.16 -27.04 5.12
CA SER A 46 0.80 -27.55 4.93
C SER A 46 -0.09 -26.99 6.03
N SER A 47 -1.15 -26.27 5.65
CA SER A 47 -2.14 -25.71 6.55
C SER A 47 -3.53 -26.11 6.07
N TYR A 48 -4.29 -26.80 6.92
CA TYR A 48 -5.64 -27.31 6.60
C TYR A 48 -5.72 -28.14 5.30
N GLY A 49 -4.65 -28.86 4.96
CA GLY A 49 -4.59 -29.71 3.76
C GLY A 49 -4.18 -28.97 2.47
N TYR A 50 -3.87 -27.68 2.55
CA TYR A 50 -3.41 -26.87 1.42
C TYR A 50 -1.97 -26.40 1.64
N LEU A 51 -1.23 -26.23 0.53
CA LEU A 51 0.05 -25.56 0.56
C LEU A 51 -0.16 -24.10 0.94
N SER A 52 0.59 -23.63 1.92
CA SER A 52 0.58 -22.24 2.39
C SER A 52 2.00 -21.69 2.34
N ASP A 53 2.11 -20.40 2.10
CA ASP A 53 3.40 -19.71 2.15
C ASP A 53 3.76 -19.30 3.59
N CYS A 54 2.79 -19.35 4.51
CA CYS A 54 2.96 -18.90 5.89
C CYS A 54 2.25 -19.77 6.94
N GLN A 55 2.86 -19.92 8.11
CA GLN A 55 2.26 -20.45 9.33
C GLN A 55 2.62 -19.55 10.51
N VAL A 56 1.66 -19.30 11.40
CA VAL A 56 1.85 -18.42 12.56
C VAL A 56 1.62 -19.17 13.86
N ASP A 57 2.57 -19.02 14.77
CA ASP A 57 2.47 -19.40 16.17
C ASP A 57 2.22 -18.12 16.98
N PHE A 58 0.97 -17.90 17.36
CA PHE A 58 0.55 -16.70 18.07
C PHE A 58 1.06 -16.63 19.50
N ASP A 59 1.23 -17.78 20.15
CA ASP A 59 1.68 -17.87 21.55
C ASP A 59 3.14 -17.46 21.68
N ASN A 60 4.00 -17.98 20.78
CA ASN A 60 5.42 -17.62 20.75
C ASN A 60 5.73 -16.41 19.87
N ARG A 61 4.71 -15.84 19.20
CA ARG A 61 4.84 -14.73 18.25
C ARG A 61 5.85 -15.02 17.14
N HIS A 62 5.79 -16.23 16.60
CA HIS A 62 6.63 -16.66 15.49
C HIS A 62 5.82 -16.69 14.19
N ILE A 63 6.40 -16.16 13.13
CA ILE A 63 5.90 -16.29 11.76
C ILE A 63 6.89 -17.17 11.01
N TYR A 64 6.44 -18.32 10.54
CA TYR A 64 7.20 -19.22 9.68
C TYR A 64 6.79 -18.93 8.24
N TYR A 65 7.74 -18.45 7.43
CA TYR A 65 7.48 -18.12 6.03
C TYR A 65 8.30 -19.04 5.13
N SER A 66 7.61 -19.72 4.23
CA SER A 66 8.19 -20.65 3.27
C SER A 66 8.54 -19.94 1.97
N LEU A 67 9.73 -20.21 1.45
CA LEU A 67 10.14 -19.86 0.10
C LEU A 67 10.12 -21.08 -0.84
N TYR A 68 9.42 -22.16 -0.47
CA TYR A 68 9.42 -23.44 -1.20
C TYR A 68 9.11 -23.31 -2.71
N ASN A 69 8.13 -22.49 -3.06
CA ASN A 69 7.68 -22.21 -4.43
C ASN A 69 8.05 -20.79 -4.90
N ILE A 70 9.04 -20.14 -4.28
CA ILE A 70 9.34 -18.73 -4.55
C ILE A 70 9.75 -18.46 -6.00
N GLU A 71 10.24 -19.48 -6.71
CA GLU A 71 10.59 -19.41 -8.13
C GLU A 71 9.40 -19.05 -9.03
N GLU A 72 8.15 -19.36 -8.62
CA GLU A 72 6.94 -18.91 -9.32
C GLU A 72 6.79 -17.38 -9.32
N TYR A 73 7.33 -16.74 -8.28
CA TYR A 73 7.29 -15.29 -8.08
C TYR A 73 8.60 -14.58 -8.44
N LEU A 74 9.72 -15.30 -8.61
CA LEU A 74 11.00 -14.74 -9.07
C LEU A 74 11.01 -14.49 -10.59
N VAL A 75 9.93 -13.90 -11.08
CA VAL A 75 9.72 -13.54 -12.47
C VAL A 75 9.48 -12.05 -12.61
N ALA A 76 9.97 -11.44 -13.69
CA ALA A 76 9.60 -10.07 -14.00
C ALA A 76 8.14 -10.02 -14.50
N LYS A 77 7.38 -9.02 -14.05
CA LYS A 77 5.99 -8.82 -14.49
C LYS A 77 5.84 -7.44 -15.12
N LYS A 78 4.98 -7.36 -16.13
CA LYS A 78 4.62 -6.11 -16.80
C LYS A 78 3.11 -5.99 -16.86
N SER A 79 2.60 -4.81 -16.52
CA SER A 79 1.21 -4.44 -16.74
C SER A 79 1.12 -2.96 -17.08
N ASN A 80 0.38 -2.64 -18.15
CA ASN A 80 0.35 -1.31 -18.74
C ASN A 80 1.79 -0.80 -19.02
N ASN A 81 2.12 0.36 -18.46
CA ASN A 81 3.43 1.02 -18.61
C ASN A 81 4.36 0.76 -17.40
N ILE A 82 4.01 -0.17 -16.52
CA ILE A 82 4.79 -0.49 -15.32
C ILE A 82 5.40 -1.88 -15.48
N ILE A 83 6.72 -1.96 -15.29
CA ILE A 83 7.50 -3.19 -15.26
C ILE A 83 8.04 -3.31 -13.84
N VAL A 84 7.85 -4.47 -13.22
CA VAL A 84 8.35 -4.80 -11.88
C VAL A 84 9.35 -5.92 -12.05
N ASN A 85 10.54 -5.75 -11.47
CA ASN A 85 11.57 -6.78 -11.60
C ASN A 85 11.27 -7.99 -10.72
N ARG A 86 11.98 -9.10 -10.94
CA ARG A 86 11.74 -10.37 -10.24
C ARG A 86 11.83 -10.28 -8.72
N LEU A 87 12.77 -9.49 -8.17
CA LEU A 87 12.96 -9.39 -6.73
C LEU A 87 11.89 -8.50 -6.10
N GLU A 88 11.51 -7.42 -6.76
CA GLU A 88 10.42 -6.54 -6.32
C GLU A 88 9.07 -7.25 -6.35
N TYR A 89 8.83 -8.05 -7.40
CA TYR A 89 7.59 -8.82 -7.52
C TYR A 89 7.49 -9.90 -6.44
N ALA A 90 8.52 -10.73 -6.30
CA ALA A 90 8.61 -11.73 -5.22
C ALA A 90 8.48 -11.09 -3.84
N LEU A 91 9.19 -9.98 -3.58
CA LEU A 91 9.07 -9.26 -2.32
C LEU A 91 7.64 -8.78 -2.09
N SER A 92 6.93 -8.31 -3.12
CA SER A 92 5.57 -7.80 -2.96
C SER A 92 4.59 -8.86 -2.49
N GLU A 93 4.66 -10.06 -3.06
CA GLU A 93 3.84 -11.21 -2.66
C GLU A 93 4.14 -11.57 -1.20
N ILE A 94 5.43 -11.70 -0.87
CA ILE A 94 5.90 -11.96 0.51
C ILE A 94 5.38 -10.91 1.50
N LEU A 95 5.40 -9.63 1.12
CA LEU A 95 4.97 -8.56 2.01
C LEU A 95 3.47 -8.55 2.23
N TYR A 96 2.63 -8.95 1.28
CA TYR A 96 1.19 -9.06 1.53
C TYR A 96 0.88 -10.06 2.63
N ASP A 97 1.51 -11.23 2.57
CA ASP A 97 1.31 -12.32 3.52
C ASP A 97 1.91 -11.98 4.89
N LEU A 98 3.17 -11.54 4.93
CA LEU A 98 3.80 -11.15 6.18
C LEU A 98 3.05 -10.01 6.87
N ASN A 99 2.62 -8.98 6.12
CA ASN A 99 1.96 -7.83 6.71
C ASN A 99 0.54 -8.11 7.18
N TYR A 100 -0.12 -9.10 6.59
CA TYR A 100 -1.38 -9.60 7.12
C TYR A 100 -1.21 -10.11 8.55
N HIS A 101 -0.23 -10.99 8.78
CA HIS A 101 0.02 -11.57 10.11
C HIS A 101 0.63 -10.57 11.09
N ILE A 102 1.53 -9.70 10.63
CA ILE A 102 2.04 -8.60 11.43
C ILE A 102 0.89 -7.67 11.88
N ALA A 103 -0.09 -7.38 11.02
CA ALA A 103 -1.26 -6.60 11.37
C ALA A 103 -2.20 -7.33 12.36
N GLN A 104 -2.28 -8.66 12.31
CA GLN A 104 -2.98 -9.44 13.34
C GLN A 104 -2.31 -9.25 14.70
N PHE A 105 -0.99 -9.41 14.80
CA PHE A 105 -0.28 -9.16 16.07
C PHE A 105 -0.48 -7.73 16.56
N TYR A 106 -0.40 -6.73 15.67
CA TYR A 106 -0.71 -5.33 16.01
C TYR A 106 -2.10 -5.18 16.64
N THR A 107 -3.10 -5.80 16.02
CA THR A 107 -4.49 -5.74 16.49
C THR A 107 -4.65 -6.38 17.87
N LEU A 108 -4.04 -7.54 18.11
CA LEU A 108 -4.08 -8.21 19.42
C LEU A 108 -3.57 -7.30 20.55
N GLU A 109 -2.48 -6.57 20.32
CA GLU A 109 -1.93 -5.67 21.33
C GLU A 109 -2.73 -4.37 21.46
N TYR A 110 -3.12 -3.76 20.34
CA TYR A 110 -3.82 -2.48 20.32
C TYR A 110 -5.21 -2.60 20.94
N GLU A 111 -5.97 -3.62 20.53
CA GLU A 111 -7.32 -3.89 21.05
C GLU A 111 -7.28 -4.62 22.40
N LYS A 112 -6.11 -5.08 22.84
CA LYS A 112 -5.90 -5.88 24.06
C LYS A 112 -6.76 -7.14 24.12
N VAL A 113 -6.84 -7.85 22.99
CA VAL A 113 -7.60 -9.10 22.85
C VAL A 113 -6.68 -10.29 22.66
N THR A 114 -7.12 -11.45 23.10
CA THR A 114 -6.45 -12.73 22.88
C THR A 114 -6.61 -13.19 21.43
N HIS A 115 -5.73 -14.11 21.00
CA HIS A 115 -5.86 -14.72 19.66
C HIS A 115 -7.20 -15.44 19.48
N LYS A 116 -7.70 -16.09 20.54
CA LYS A 116 -9.01 -16.74 20.54
C LYS A 116 -10.15 -15.75 20.28
N GLU A 117 -10.17 -14.62 20.99
CA GLU A 117 -11.18 -13.57 20.77
C GLU A 117 -11.09 -12.96 19.36
N LEU A 118 -9.88 -12.83 18.81
CA LEU A 118 -9.71 -12.40 17.42
C LEU A 118 -10.34 -13.39 16.44
N ILE A 119 -10.19 -14.70 16.65
CA ILE A 119 -10.82 -15.74 15.81
C ILE A 119 -12.33 -15.72 15.97
N ASP A 120 -12.82 -15.74 17.21
CA ASP A 120 -14.25 -15.84 17.52
C ASP A 120 -15.05 -14.62 17.00
N HIS A 121 -14.37 -13.48 16.80
CA HIS A 121 -14.96 -12.22 16.32
C HIS A 121 -14.21 -11.62 15.13
N PHE A 122 -13.70 -12.46 14.23
CA PHE A 122 -12.82 -12.02 13.13
C PHE A 122 -13.38 -10.87 12.28
N ASP A 123 -14.68 -10.91 11.94
CA ASP A 123 -15.33 -9.89 11.11
C ASP A 123 -15.20 -8.47 11.68
N ARG A 124 -15.13 -8.34 13.01
CA ARG A 124 -14.94 -7.05 13.69
C ARG A 124 -13.56 -6.45 13.41
N PHE A 125 -12.56 -7.30 13.23
CA PHE A 125 -11.16 -6.91 13.13
C PHE A 125 -10.63 -6.92 11.70
N GLU A 126 -11.25 -7.71 10.81
CA GLU A 126 -10.77 -7.97 9.46
C GLU A 126 -10.48 -6.68 8.68
N TYR A 127 -11.40 -5.72 8.71
CA TYR A 127 -11.24 -4.46 7.99
C TYR A 127 -9.97 -3.72 8.42
N ASN A 128 -9.73 -3.62 9.73
CA ASN A 128 -8.55 -2.93 10.24
C ASN A 128 -7.26 -3.72 9.94
N ILE A 129 -7.27 -5.05 10.11
CA ILE A 129 -6.13 -5.92 9.77
C ILE A 129 -5.74 -5.71 8.30
N ARG A 130 -6.71 -5.77 7.38
CA ARG A 130 -6.46 -5.56 5.94
C ARG A 130 -5.97 -4.14 5.65
N LYS A 131 -6.58 -3.13 6.28
CA LYS A 131 -6.17 -1.73 6.13
C LYS A 131 -4.71 -1.51 6.53
N TYR A 132 -4.30 -2.01 7.71
CA TYR A 132 -2.92 -1.90 8.18
C TYR A 132 -1.95 -2.72 7.33
N SER A 133 -2.32 -3.94 6.96
CA SER A 133 -1.51 -4.80 6.07
C SER A 133 -1.21 -4.11 4.74
N TYR A 134 -2.24 -3.58 4.06
CA TYR A 134 -2.05 -2.84 2.81
C TYR A 134 -1.25 -1.57 2.99
N TYR A 135 -1.52 -0.81 4.05
CA TYR A 135 -0.75 0.40 4.33
C TYR A 135 0.75 0.11 4.48
N LEU A 136 1.13 -0.90 5.27
CA LEU A 136 2.53 -1.29 5.46
C LEU A 136 3.18 -1.77 4.17
N THR A 137 2.48 -2.62 3.41
CA THR A 137 2.95 -3.21 2.16
C THR A 137 3.25 -2.13 1.13
N TYR A 138 2.25 -1.31 0.82
CA TYR A 138 2.40 -0.30 -0.22
C TYR A 138 3.33 0.83 0.21
N LYS A 139 3.26 1.30 1.46
CA LYS A 139 4.16 2.36 1.93
C LYS A 139 5.62 1.96 1.74
N TYR A 140 5.99 0.73 2.09
CA TYR A 140 7.36 0.29 1.88
C TYR A 140 7.71 0.16 0.41
N LEU A 141 6.90 -0.58 -0.35
CA LEU A 141 7.17 -0.87 -1.76
C LEU A 141 7.29 0.40 -2.59
N PHE A 142 6.49 1.44 -2.33
CA PHE A 142 6.60 2.69 -3.06
C PHE A 142 7.76 3.57 -2.55
N CYS A 143 8.03 3.64 -1.25
CA CYS A 143 9.13 4.47 -0.74
C CYS A 143 10.53 3.87 -0.97
N HIS A 144 10.65 2.58 -1.26
CA HIS A 144 11.96 1.88 -1.30
C HIS A 144 12.18 1.06 -2.58
N ASN A 145 11.33 1.22 -3.60
CA ASN A 145 11.59 0.65 -4.91
C ASN A 145 12.69 1.44 -5.64
N ASN A 146 13.93 1.02 -5.43
CA ASN A 146 15.10 1.65 -6.06
C ASN A 146 15.27 1.30 -7.54
N SER A 147 14.62 0.24 -8.01
CA SER A 147 14.85 -0.33 -9.35
C SER A 147 13.83 0.08 -10.40
N SER A 148 12.78 0.78 -10.02
CA SER A 148 11.80 1.31 -10.95
C SER A 148 12.14 2.77 -11.28
N THR A 149 12.78 2.98 -12.43
CA THR A 149 12.70 4.25 -13.19
C THR A 149 11.28 4.56 -13.71
N LEU A 150 10.27 3.79 -13.28
CA LEU A 150 8.94 3.65 -13.88
C LEU A 150 7.82 4.28 -13.02
N TYR A 151 8.05 4.48 -11.73
CA TYR A 151 7.32 5.45 -10.90
C TYR A 151 7.90 6.84 -11.16
N LYS A 152 7.62 7.38 -12.35
CA LYS A 152 8.04 8.75 -12.69
C LYS A 152 7.56 9.72 -11.63
N ASP A 153 8.45 10.52 -11.07
CA ASP A 153 8.08 11.52 -10.07
C ASP A 153 7.07 12.54 -10.61
N GLY A 154 6.23 13.02 -9.70
CA GLY A 154 5.35 14.14 -9.96
C GLY A 154 3.87 13.84 -10.07
N LEU A 155 3.14 14.90 -10.37
CA LEU A 155 1.69 14.91 -10.47
C LEU A 155 1.26 14.89 -11.94
N THR A 156 0.26 14.08 -12.26
CA THR A 156 -0.43 14.13 -13.56
C THR A 156 -1.91 14.40 -13.38
N LEU A 157 -2.53 15.02 -14.38
CA LEU A 157 -3.95 15.36 -14.35
C LEU A 157 -4.68 14.54 -15.40
N LYS A 158 -5.84 14.03 -15.02
CA LYS A 158 -6.86 13.48 -15.90
C LYS A 158 -8.16 14.22 -15.64
N PHE A 159 -8.86 14.60 -16.70
CA PHE A 159 -10.12 15.32 -16.61
C PHE A 159 -11.22 14.49 -17.25
N ASP A 160 -12.42 14.53 -16.68
CA ASP A 160 -13.61 14.12 -17.41
C ASP A 160 -13.85 15.06 -18.61
N SER A 161 -14.50 14.54 -19.65
CA SER A 161 -14.75 15.24 -20.91
C SER A 161 -15.46 16.59 -20.69
N GLU A 162 -16.43 16.60 -19.80
CA GLU A 162 -17.31 17.71 -19.44
C GLU A 162 -16.59 18.87 -18.71
N ILE A 163 -15.35 18.71 -18.25
CA ILE A 163 -14.61 19.77 -17.54
C ILE A 163 -14.23 20.89 -18.52
N SER A 164 -14.62 22.13 -18.21
CA SER A 164 -14.38 23.31 -19.05
C SER A 164 -12.89 23.62 -19.23
N ALA A 165 -12.53 24.25 -20.36
CA ALA A 165 -11.14 24.63 -20.66
C ALA A 165 -10.54 25.58 -19.62
N HIS A 166 -11.37 26.50 -19.08
CA HIS A 166 -10.95 27.42 -18.03
C HIS A 166 -10.52 26.68 -16.75
N LEU A 167 -11.35 25.73 -16.28
CA LEU A 167 -11.02 24.91 -15.12
C LEU A 167 -9.79 24.04 -15.37
N LYS A 168 -9.67 23.42 -16.56
CA LYS A 168 -8.48 22.66 -16.95
C LYS A 168 -7.20 23.52 -16.80
N LYS A 169 -7.24 24.78 -17.26
CA LYS A 169 -6.10 25.71 -17.14
C LYS A 169 -5.78 26.02 -15.67
N ALA A 170 -6.78 26.28 -14.84
CA ALA A 170 -6.59 26.55 -13.41
C ALA A 170 -5.95 25.36 -12.67
N PHE A 171 -6.44 24.13 -12.90
CA PHE A 171 -5.85 22.91 -12.30
C PHE A 171 -4.41 22.67 -12.78
N VAL A 172 -4.10 22.96 -14.05
CA VAL A 172 -2.72 22.87 -14.55
C VAL A 172 -1.80 23.87 -13.86
N GLN A 173 -2.26 25.11 -13.64
CA GLN A 173 -1.50 26.11 -12.91
C GLN A 173 -1.27 25.69 -11.45
N PHE A 174 -2.33 25.21 -10.77
CA PHE A 174 -2.23 24.72 -9.41
C PHE A 174 -1.26 23.54 -9.28
N ARG A 175 -1.35 22.56 -10.18
CA ARG A 175 -0.38 21.44 -10.23
C ARG A 175 1.05 21.94 -10.37
N ASN A 176 1.30 22.91 -11.25
CA ASN A 176 2.64 23.45 -11.45
C ASN A 176 3.17 24.19 -10.23
N PHE A 177 2.30 24.92 -9.51
CA PHE A 177 2.63 25.53 -8.23
C PHE A 177 2.99 24.47 -7.20
N ILE A 178 2.11 23.49 -6.97
CA ILE A 178 2.35 22.41 -6.00
C ILE A 178 3.63 21.63 -6.30
N LYS A 179 3.94 21.37 -7.57
CA LYS A 179 5.21 20.71 -7.97
C LYS A 179 6.46 21.55 -7.71
N LYS A 180 6.35 22.87 -7.54
CA LYS A 180 7.49 23.73 -7.16
C LYS A 180 7.71 23.72 -5.65
N GLU A 181 6.62 23.68 -4.89
CA GLU A 181 6.66 23.77 -3.42
C GLU A 181 6.89 22.41 -2.74
N LEU A 182 6.45 21.32 -3.36
CA LEU A 182 6.45 19.98 -2.77
C LEU A 182 7.09 18.96 -3.71
N GLU A 183 7.87 18.05 -3.11
CA GLU A 183 8.43 16.90 -3.79
C GLU A 183 7.40 15.76 -3.85
N PHE A 184 7.29 15.15 -5.03
CA PHE A 184 6.43 14.00 -5.27
C PHE A 184 7.29 12.84 -5.77
N PRO A 185 7.88 12.05 -4.84
CA PRO A 185 8.81 10.96 -5.15
C PRO A 185 8.13 9.75 -5.83
N LEU A 186 6.85 9.91 -6.15
CA LEU A 186 6.01 8.90 -6.78
C LEU A 186 5.04 9.61 -7.71
N LYS A 187 4.76 8.97 -8.84
CA LYS A 187 3.68 9.43 -9.72
C LYS A 187 2.34 9.36 -9.00
N VAL A 188 1.65 10.50 -8.90
CA VAL A 188 0.26 10.56 -8.44
C VAL A 188 -0.64 11.04 -9.57
N ASN A 189 -1.71 10.29 -9.83
CA ASN A 189 -2.72 10.67 -10.81
C ASN A 189 -3.83 11.45 -10.12
N ILE A 190 -3.99 12.74 -10.44
CA ILE A 190 -5.12 13.54 -9.99
C ILE A 190 -6.20 13.44 -11.06
N HIS A 191 -7.35 12.88 -10.70
CA HIS A 191 -8.52 12.80 -11.56
C HIS A 191 -9.53 13.86 -11.12
N ILE A 192 -9.82 14.80 -12.01
CA ILE A 192 -10.82 15.85 -11.82
C ILE A 192 -12.12 15.39 -12.49
N THR A 193 -13.18 15.30 -11.71
CA THR A 193 -14.50 14.80 -12.13
C THR A 193 -15.60 15.80 -11.80
N HIS A 194 -16.70 15.75 -12.55
CA HIS A 194 -17.93 16.50 -12.23
C HIS A 194 -18.89 15.74 -11.32
N LYS A 195 -18.61 14.46 -11.06
CA LYS A 195 -19.45 13.67 -10.16
C LYS A 195 -19.42 14.28 -8.77
N GLU A 196 -20.59 14.42 -8.18
CA GLU A 196 -20.69 14.61 -6.74
C GLU A 196 -20.04 13.39 -6.06
N LEU A 197 -19.16 13.67 -5.10
CA LEU A 197 -18.51 12.62 -4.32
C LEU A 197 -19.17 12.65 -2.95
N GLU A 198 -19.57 11.48 -2.47
CA GLU A 198 -20.18 11.36 -1.14
C GLU A 198 -19.24 11.96 -0.08
N ASP A 199 -19.80 12.87 0.71
CA ASP A 199 -19.21 13.50 1.90
C ASP A 199 -17.83 14.18 1.72
N SER A 200 -17.40 14.47 0.49
CA SER A 200 -16.09 15.08 0.26
C SER A 200 -15.97 15.84 -1.07
N TYR A 201 -15.07 16.83 -1.11
CA TYR A 201 -14.66 17.48 -2.37
C TYR A 201 -13.56 16.69 -3.10
N GLY A 202 -13.05 15.65 -2.47
CA GLY A 202 -12.04 14.77 -3.03
C GLY A 202 -11.52 13.76 -2.00
N TYR A 203 -10.86 12.72 -2.49
CA TYR A 203 -10.28 11.68 -1.65
C TYR A 203 -8.99 11.12 -2.28
N PHE A 204 -8.17 10.51 -1.43
CA PHE A 204 -7.01 9.74 -1.86
C PHE A 204 -7.38 8.25 -1.99
N GLN A 205 -7.13 7.68 -3.15
CA GLN A 205 -7.19 6.24 -3.38
C GLN A 205 -5.79 5.65 -3.26
N TYR A 206 -5.63 4.82 -2.24
CA TYR A 206 -4.45 3.97 -2.12
C TYR A 206 -4.36 3.04 -3.34
N PRO A 207 -3.15 2.85 -3.89
CA PRO A 207 -2.93 1.87 -4.93
C PRO A 207 -3.27 0.48 -4.40
N LYS A 208 -3.99 -0.31 -5.20
CA LYS A 208 -4.40 -1.69 -4.88
C LYS A 208 -3.49 -2.75 -5.53
N SER A 209 -2.36 -2.35 -6.11
CA SER A 209 -1.37 -3.23 -6.71
C SER A 209 -0.11 -2.46 -7.07
N LEU A 210 1.00 -3.16 -7.26
CA LEU A 210 2.24 -2.62 -7.86
C LEU A 210 2.13 -2.18 -9.32
N PHE A 211 0.95 -2.30 -9.95
CA PHE A 211 0.74 -1.89 -11.33
C PHE A 211 -0.24 -0.73 -11.46
N LYS A 212 -0.57 -0.08 -10.34
CA LYS A 212 -1.47 1.08 -10.29
C LYS A 212 -0.82 2.19 -9.48
N TYR A 213 -0.79 3.38 -10.07
CA TYR A 213 -0.36 4.58 -9.35
C TYR A 213 -1.40 4.98 -8.30
N PRO A 214 -0.98 5.60 -7.19
CA PRO A 214 -1.89 6.30 -6.30
C PRO A 214 -2.71 7.34 -7.09
N ARG A 215 -3.96 7.53 -6.66
CA ARG A 215 -4.89 8.46 -7.33
C ARG A 215 -5.54 9.39 -6.33
N ILE A 216 -5.55 10.68 -6.64
CA ILE A 216 -6.39 11.66 -5.96
C ILE A 216 -7.60 11.90 -6.85
N VAL A 217 -8.80 11.84 -6.31
CA VAL A 217 -10.02 12.23 -7.03
C VAL A 217 -10.49 13.56 -6.47
N VAL A 218 -10.80 14.53 -7.34
CA VAL A 218 -11.29 15.87 -6.97
C VAL A 218 -12.58 16.14 -7.73
N SER A 219 -13.62 16.56 -7.02
CA SER A 219 -14.90 16.95 -7.61
C SER A 219 -14.95 18.44 -7.92
N THR A 220 -15.48 18.80 -9.09
CA THR A 220 -15.85 20.17 -9.45
C THR A 220 -17.35 20.43 -9.34
N HIS A 221 -18.13 19.48 -8.83
CA HIS A 221 -19.59 19.56 -8.78
C HIS A 221 -20.09 20.86 -8.12
N SER A 222 -19.56 21.17 -6.94
CA SER A 222 -19.97 22.36 -6.17
C SER A 222 -19.47 23.67 -6.77
N TYR A 223 -18.37 23.66 -7.53
CA TYR A 223 -17.90 24.87 -8.23
C TYR A 223 -18.89 25.30 -9.31
N GLU A 224 -19.45 24.36 -10.08
CA GLU A 224 -20.46 24.68 -11.11
C GLU A 224 -21.78 25.14 -10.47
N GLN A 225 -22.17 24.55 -9.33
CA GLN A 225 -23.31 25.05 -8.55
C GLN A 225 -23.08 26.49 -8.08
N LEU A 226 -21.89 26.80 -7.55
CA LEU A 226 -21.52 28.14 -7.11
C LEU A 226 -21.46 29.12 -8.28
N LYS A 227 -20.92 28.71 -9.44
CA LYS A 227 -20.91 29.55 -10.65
C LYS A 227 -22.32 29.91 -11.12
N LYS A 228 -23.25 28.95 -11.09
CA LYS A 228 -24.68 29.20 -11.40
C LYS A 228 -25.31 30.16 -10.39
N LYS A 229 -24.99 30.03 -9.09
CA LYS A 229 -25.48 30.94 -8.03
C LYS A 229 -24.85 32.34 -8.13
N CYS A 230 -23.56 32.43 -8.45
CA CYS A 230 -22.83 33.70 -8.59
C CYS A 230 -23.11 34.42 -9.92
N HIS A 231 -23.62 33.74 -10.95
CA HIS A 231 -24.17 34.41 -12.15
C HIS A 231 -25.40 35.28 -11.83
N PHE A 232 -26.06 35.09 -10.69
CA PHE A 232 -27.11 36.00 -10.19
C PHE A 232 -26.58 37.18 -9.37
N LEU A 233 -25.25 37.34 -9.21
CA LEU A 233 -24.62 38.38 -8.38
C LEU A 233 -23.61 39.25 -9.14
N ILE A 234 -23.68 39.28 -10.47
CA ILE A 234 -23.06 40.33 -11.28
C ILE A 234 -24.20 41.02 -12.04
N VAL A 235 -24.90 41.90 -11.33
CA VAL A 235 -25.56 43.06 -11.97
C VAL A 235 -24.46 44.12 -12.04
N ILE A 236 -23.99 44.41 -13.25
CA ILE A 236 -23.37 45.69 -13.58
C ILE A 236 -24.50 46.63 -13.97
#